data_AF-A0A8X6UNE9-F1
#
_entry.id   AF-A0A8X6UNE9-F1
#
_cell.length_a   1.000
_cell.length_b   1.000
_cell.length_c   1.000
_cell.angle_alpha   90.00
_cell.angle_beta   90.00
_cell.angle_gamma   90.00
#
_symmetry.space_group_name_H-M   'P 1'
#
loop_
_entity.id
_entity.type
_entity.pdbx_description
1 polymer ?
#
loop_
_entity_poly.entity_id
_entity_poly.type
_entity_poly.pdbx_seq_one_letter_code
_entity_poly.pdbx_strand_id
1 'polypeptide(L)'
;MLDYKYPIISGCVLVIFSIKVFAQFDWQIRDGFDDITSRMGKVGADNCKVVDRNALFLPQDSVTHVPNIRQIGIDPVLPNRTNLLQLHNMALSRAFFYSFILQRAADDDEPGFMYYFLSAISDVAANRFINSSAIYFSPNMSFTPSYKGFFNKTMPLFAPRAFRSDDFNDPFHLERISTLNTIEAVDLGAIPNNSMSMNYTHSHYKINDWYSAWLPDFTRRQDSKTTYSVQITHANGTNETFTWHGPP
;
A
#
# COMPACT_ATOMS: atom_id res chain seq x y z
N MET A 1 36.54 -32.43 -50.91
CA MET A 1 36.14 -31.04 -51.14
C MET A 1 34.76 -30.90 -50.53
N LEU A 2 34.67 -30.43 -49.28
CA LEU A 2 33.40 -30.29 -48.58
C LEU A 2 32.62 -29.16 -49.26
N ASP A 3 31.42 -29.47 -49.78
CA ASP A 3 30.55 -28.49 -50.44
C ASP A 3 30.09 -27.42 -49.45
N TYR A 4 30.85 -26.33 -49.36
CA TYR A 4 30.56 -25.15 -48.54
C TYR A 4 29.17 -24.52 -48.82
N LYS A 5 28.50 -24.94 -49.90
CA LYS A 5 27.15 -24.47 -50.27
C LYS A 5 26.07 -24.86 -49.26
N TYR A 6 26.13 -26.07 -48.70
CA TYR A 6 25.11 -26.57 -47.76
C TYR A 6 25.08 -25.81 -46.41
N PRO A 7 26.21 -25.55 -45.73
CA PRO A 7 26.18 -24.78 -44.48
C PRO A 7 25.78 -23.31 -44.70
N ILE A 8 26.11 -22.72 -45.86
CA ILE A 8 25.72 -21.34 -46.21
C ILE A 8 24.20 -21.25 -46.42
N ILE A 9 23.60 -22.18 -47.15
CA ILE A 9 22.14 -22.21 -47.38
C ILE A 9 21.40 -22.43 -46.05
N SER A 10 21.87 -23.36 -45.21
CA SER A 10 21.29 -23.58 -43.88
C SER A 10 21.39 -22.35 -42.97
N GLY A 11 22.52 -21.63 -43.01
CA GLY A 11 22.70 -20.38 -42.28
C GLY A 11 21.75 -19.28 -42.74
N CYS A 12 21.56 -19.11 -44.06
CA CYS A 12 20.63 -18.14 -44.61
C CYS A 12 19.17 -18.43 -44.22
N VAL A 13 18.75 -19.70 -44.22
CA VAL A 13 17.40 -20.09 -43.80
C VAL A 13 17.16 -19.77 -42.32
N LEU A 14 18.14 -20.04 -41.44
CA LEU A 14 18.05 -19.69 -40.02
C LEU A 14 17.96 -18.17 -39.80
N VAL A 15 18.72 -17.37 -40.56
CA VAL A 15 18.67 -15.91 -40.49
C VAL A 15 17.30 -15.38 -40.94
N ILE A 16 16.76 -15.89 -42.05
CA ILE A 16 15.44 -15.48 -42.55
C ILE A 16 14.33 -15.86 -41.55
N PHE A 17 14.41 -17.05 -40.96
CA PHE A 17 13.45 -17.48 -39.93
C PHE A 17 13.53 -16.61 -38.68
N SER A 18 14.75 -16.25 -38.27
CA SER A 18 14.98 -15.37 -37.13
C SER A 18 14.39 -13.97 -37.38
N ILE A 19 14.62 -13.38 -38.56
CA ILE A 19 14.06 -12.07 -38.95
C ILE A 19 12.52 -12.10 -38.98
N LYS A 20 11.91 -13.18 -39.48
CA LYS A 20 10.45 -13.37 -39.49
C LYS A 20 9.87 -13.42 -38.07
N VAL A 21 10.57 -14.07 -37.13
CA VAL A 21 10.13 -14.18 -35.73
C VAL A 21 10.25 -12.83 -35.00
N PHE A 22 11.33 -12.07 -35.22
CA PHE A 22 11.48 -10.74 -34.61
C PHE A 22 10.48 -9.71 -35.18
N ALA A 23 10.22 -9.75 -36.49
CA ALA A 23 9.26 -8.86 -37.13
C ALA A 23 7.79 -9.20 -36.83
N GLN A 24 7.49 -10.36 -36.23
CA GLN A 24 6.13 -10.77 -35.87
C GLN A 24 5.53 -9.91 -34.76
N PHE A 25 6.34 -9.23 -33.94
CA PHE A 25 5.85 -8.44 -32.80
C PHE A 25 5.85 -6.94 -33.06
N ASP A 26 6.43 -6.49 -34.17
CA ASP A 26 6.65 -5.07 -34.48
C ASP A 26 5.38 -4.33 -34.97
N TRP A 27 4.30 -5.07 -35.30
CA TRP A 27 3.02 -4.49 -35.72
C TRP A 27 2.07 -4.20 -34.56
N GLN A 28 2.37 -4.68 -33.34
CA GLN A 28 1.53 -4.42 -32.19
C GLN A 28 1.72 -2.96 -31.77
N ILE A 29 0.67 -2.17 -31.99
CA ILE A 29 0.64 -0.77 -31.57
C ILE A 29 0.64 -0.74 -30.05
N ARG A 30 1.54 0.06 -29.47
CA ARG A 30 1.64 0.30 -28.04
C ARG A 30 0.26 0.60 -27.45
N ASP A 31 -0.19 -0.24 -26.54
CA ASP A 31 -1.51 -0.10 -25.91
C ASP A 31 -1.41 0.52 -24.50
N GLY A 32 -2.56 0.65 -23.82
CA GLY A 32 -2.60 1.17 -22.46
C GLY A 32 -1.86 0.29 -21.45
N PHE A 33 -1.82 -1.03 -21.66
CA PHE A 33 -1.09 -1.96 -20.79
C PHE A 33 0.41 -1.77 -20.93
N ASP A 34 0.92 -1.60 -22.16
CA ASP A 34 2.32 -1.30 -22.42
C ASP A 34 2.73 0.02 -21.77
N ASP A 35 1.85 1.03 -21.80
CA ASP A 35 2.11 2.32 -21.17
C ASP A 35 2.22 2.23 -19.65
N ILE A 36 1.31 1.50 -19.01
CA ILE A 36 1.35 1.25 -17.56
C ILE A 36 2.56 0.39 -17.19
N THR A 37 2.83 -0.67 -17.94
CA THR A 37 3.98 -1.57 -17.70
C THR A 37 5.29 -0.81 -17.86
N SER A 38 5.40 0.05 -18.87
CA SER A 38 6.55 0.92 -19.10
C SER A 38 6.74 1.90 -17.92
N ARG A 39 5.67 2.49 -17.40
CA ARG A 39 5.73 3.37 -16.22
C ARG A 39 6.16 2.61 -14.96
N MET A 40 5.61 1.42 -14.74
CA MET A 40 5.98 0.56 -13.61
C MET A 40 7.44 0.11 -13.68
N GLY A 41 7.94 -0.26 -14.86
CA GLY A 41 9.33 -0.66 -15.06
C GLY A 41 10.34 0.49 -15.03
N LYS A 42 9.90 1.73 -15.22
CA LYS A 42 10.78 2.92 -15.24
C LYS A 42 11.29 3.29 -13.85
N VAL A 43 10.55 2.97 -12.79
CA VAL A 43 10.90 3.33 -11.41
C VAL A 43 11.31 2.07 -10.64
N GLY A 44 12.52 2.08 -10.10
CA GLY A 44 13.10 1.02 -9.28
C GLY A 44 13.68 1.54 -7.96
N ALA A 45 14.29 0.66 -7.18
CA ALA A 45 14.87 0.99 -5.88
C ALA A 45 15.96 2.08 -5.96
N ASP A 46 16.74 2.09 -7.06
CA ASP A 46 17.87 3.00 -7.22
C ASP A 46 17.45 4.43 -7.58
N ASN A 47 16.37 4.59 -8.34
CA ASN A 47 15.96 5.90 -8.89
C ASN A 47 14.74 6.51 -8.20
N CYS A 48 13.98 5.74 -7.38
CA CYS A 48 12.75 6.22 -6.73
C CYS A 48 12.98 7.49 -5.89
N LYS A 49 14.16 7.64 -5.30
CA LYS A 49 14.55 8.81 -4.49
C LYS A 49 14.76 10.07 -5.33
N VAL A 50 15.13 9.94 -6.60
CA VAL A 50 15.47 11.08 -7.49
C VAL A 50 14.31 11.48 -8.39
N VAL A 51 13.51 10.52 -8.86
CA VAL A 51 12.41 10.75 -9.81
C VAL A 51 11.33 11.67 -9.24
N ASP A 52 10.71 12.50 -10.09
CA ASP A 52 9.61 13.38 -9.68
C ASP A 52 8.42 12.61 -9.08
N ARG A 53 7.72 13.23 -8.13
CA ARG A 53 6.57 12.61 -7.44
C ARG A 53 5.48 12.18 -8.43
N ASN A 54 5.20 12.96 -9.47
CA ASN A 54 4.13 12.63 -10.42
C ASN A 54 4.43 11.38 -11.25
N ALA A 55 5.71 11.02 -11.39
CA ALA A 55 6.12 9.79 -12.08
C ALA A 55 6.10 8.55 -11.17
N LEU A 56 5.80 8.70 -9.87
CA LEU A 56 5.62 7.58 -8.92
C LEU A 56 4.18 7.06 -8.88
N PHE A 57 3.23 7.79 -9.47
CA PHE A 57 1.82 7.43 -9.48
C PHE A 57 1.37 6.97 -10.86
N LEU A 58 0.51 5.95 -10.85
CA LEU A 58 -0.24 5.58 -12.04
C LEU A 58 -1.46 6.51 -12.18
N PRO A 59 -1.94 6.74 -13.41
CA PRO A 59 -3.21 7.42 -13.65
C PRO A 59 -4.35 6.81 -12.83
N GLN A 60 -5.26 7.65 -12.29
CA GLN A 60 -6.35 7.19 -11.41
C GLN A 60 -7.32 6.23 -12.12
N ASP A 61 -7.43 6.35 -13.44
CA ASP A 61 -8.23 5.50 -14.33
C ASP A 61 -7.57 4.16 -14.67
N SER A 62 -6.33 3.90 -14.21
CA SER A 62 -5.63 2.63 -14.42
C SER A 62 -6.37 1.44 -13.80
N VAL A 63 -7.11 1.68 -12.71
CA VAL A 63 -7.94 0.68 -12.04
C VAL A 63 -9.40 1.02 -12.23
N THR A 64 -10.08 0.21 -13.04
CA THR A 64 -11.54 0.31 -13.21
C THR A 64 -12.27 -0.33 -12.03
N HIS A 65 -13.46 0.20 -11.71
CA HIS A 65 -14.37 -0.34 -10.68
C HIS A 65 -13.71 -0.44 -9.28
N VAL A 66 -13.14 0.66 -8.81
CA VAL A 66 -12.68 0.77 -7.41
C VAL A 66 -13.89 0.53 -6.49
N PRO A 67 -13.80 -0.39 -5.51
CA PRO A 67 -14.93 -0.72 -4.64
C PRO A 67 -15.49 0.52 -3.93
N ASN A 68 -16.80 0.71 -4.04
CA ASN A 68 -17.54 1.73 -3.31
C ASN A 68 -18.63 1.06 -2.48
N ILE A 69 -18.59 1.25 -1.16
CA ILE A 69 -19.54 0.64 -0.23
C ILE A 69 -21.00 1.00 -0.55
N ARG A 70 -21.24 2.19 -1.14
CA ARG A 70 -22.58 2.66 -1.53
C ARG A 70 -23.17 1.89 -2.71
N GLN A 71 -22.33 1.21 -3.48
CA GLN A 71 -22.73 0.43 -4.65
C GLN A 71 -22.84 -1.07 -4.35
N ILE A 72 -22.49 -1.51 -3.15
CA ILE A 72 -22.61 -2.91 -2.75
C ILE A 72 -24.10 -3.30 -2.77
N GLY A 73 -24.43 -4.29 -3.60
CA GLY A 73 -25.81 -4.78 -3.77
C GLY A 73 -26.60 -4.06 -4.87
N ILE A 74 -26.05 -3.00 -5.46
CA ILE A 74 -26.62 -2.34 -6.65
C ILE A 74 -25.92 -2.88 -7.89
N ASP A 75 -24.59 -2.78 -7.93
CA ASP A 75 -23.77 -3.24 -9.05
C ASP A 75 -23.22 -4.65 -8.79
N PRO A 76 -23.17 -5.53 -9.81
CA PRO A 76 -22.60 -6.85 -9.66
C PRO A 76 -21.09 -6.78 -9.39
N VAL A 77 -20.64 -7.45 -8.33
CA VAL A 77 -19.20 -7.58 -8.04
C VAL A 77 -18.57 -8.53 -9.04
N LEU A 78 -17.67 -8.02 -9.87
CA LEU A 78 -16.97 -8.84 -10.86
C LEU A 78 -16.06 -9.87 -10.16
N PRO A 79 -16.00 -11.14 -10.62
CA PRO A 79 -15.18 -12.19 -9.99
C PRO A 79 -13.70 -11.81 -9.88
N ASN A 80 -13.17 -11.09 -10.87
CA ASN A 80 -11.79 -10.60 -10.91
C ASN A 80 -11.52 -9.40 -9.98
N ARG A 81 -12.54 -8.88 -9.29
CA ARG A 81 -12.46 -7.72 -8.39
C ARG A 81 -12.83 -8.04 -6.94
N THR A 82 -13.17 -9.29 -6.65
CA THR A 82 -13.47 -9.78 -5.30
C THR A 82 -12.35 -9.49 -4.29
N ASN A 83 -11.10 -9.64 -4.70
CA ASN A 83 -9.94 -9.32 -3.85
C ASN A 83 -9.88 -7.83 -3.47
N LEU A 84 -10.19 -6.90 -4.39
CA LEU A 84 -10.20 -5.47 -4.07
C LEU A 84 -11.30 -5.14 -3.05
N LEU A 85 -12.46 -5.80 -3.15
CA LEU A 85 -13.52 -5.63 -2.17
C LEU A 85 -13.12 -6.15 -0.78
N GLN A 86 -12.41 -7.29 -0.72
CA GLN A 86 -11.85 -7.79 0.53
C GLN A 86 -10.83 -6.81 1.14
N LEU A 87 -9.97 -6.21 0.31
CA LEU A 87 -9.01 -5.19 0.75
C LEU A 87 -9.71 -3.93 1.29
N HIS A 88 -10.77 -3.47 0.61
CA HIS A 88 -11.57 -2.34 1.07
C HIS A 88 -12.23 -2.63 2.43
N ASN A 89 -12.84 -3.81 2.60
CA ASN A 89 -13.43 -4.21 3.87
C ASN A 89 -12.40 -4.28 4.99
N MET A 90 -11.21 -4.82 4.72
CA MET A 90 -10.12 -4.87 5.68
C MET A 90 -9.66 -3.47 6.10
N ALA A 91 -9.49 -2.55 5.16
CA ALA A 91 -9.15 -1.16 5.46
C ALA A 91 -10.23 -0.47 6.29
N LEU A 92 -11.52 -0.69 5.97
CA LEU A 92 -12.65 -0.14 6.72
C LEU A 92 -12.72 -0.68 8.15
N SER A 93 -12.60 -2.00 8.34
CA SER A 93 -12.61 -2.62 9.67
C SER A 93 -11.46 -2.10 10.52
N ARG A 94 -10.25 -1.98 9.96
CA ARG A 94 -9.10 -1.40 10.68
C ARG A 94 -9.34 0.05 11.07
N ALA A 95 -9.85 0.87 10.14
CA ALA A 95 -10.18 2.26 10.42
C ALA A 95 -11.20 2.37 11.57
N PHE A 96 -12.21 1.51 11.59
CA PHE A 96 -13.19 1.42 12.68
C PHE A 96 -12.52 1.06 14.01
N PHE A 97 -11.78 -0.05 14.08
CA PHE A 97 -11.19 -0.54 15.33
C PHE A 97 -10.21 0.47 15.94
N TYR A 98 -9.32 1.05 15.14
CA TYR A 98 -8.39 2.07 15.64
C TYR A 98 -9.11 3.34 16.06
N SER A 99 -10.11 3.79 15.30
CA SER A 99 -10.89 4.98 15.68
C SER A 99 -11.64 4.74 17.00
N PHE A 100 -12.21 3.55 17.18
CA PHE A 100 -12.97 3.20 18.38
C PHE A 100 -12.06 3.11 19.60
N ILE A 101 -10.98 2.31 19.52
CA ILE A 101 -10.04 2.11 20.64
C ILE A 101 -9.40 3.44 21.02
N LEU A 102 -8.87 4.21 20.06
CA LEU A 102 -8.21 5.48 20.35
C LEU A 102 -9.16 6.55 20.92
N GLN A 103 -10.47 6.48 20.67
CA GLN A 103 -11.39 7.49 21.20
C GLN A 103 -12.10 7.05 22.49
N ARG A 104 -12.31 5.73 22.68
CA ARG A 104 -13.20 5.19 23.71
C ARG A 104 -12.53 4.27 24.72
N ALA A 105 -11.37 3.69 24.42
CA ALA A 105 -10.68 2.85 25.38
C ALA A 105 -10.24 3.67 26.60
N ALA A 106 -10.26 3.04 27.77
CA ALA A 106 -9.58 3.57 28.94
C ALA A 106 -8.07 3.46 28.75
N ASP A 107 -7.30 4.30 29.47
CA ASP A 107 -5.84 4.38 29.30
C ASP A 107 -5.13 3.03 29.54
N ASP A 108 -5.69 2.18 30.41
CA ASP A 108 -5.20 0.83 30.73
C ASP A 108 -5.57 -0.25 29.72
N ASP A 109 -6.59 0.02 28.89
CA ASP A 109 -7.06 -0.87 27.82
C ASP A 109 -6.42 -0.52 26.45
N GLU A 110 -5.60 0.54 26.37
CA GLU A 110 -4.95 0.93 25.13
C GLU A 110 -3.88 -0.09 24.68
N PRO A 111 -3.81 -0.40 23.37
CA PRO A 111 -2.80 -1.30 22.85
C PRO A 111 -1.40 -0.67 22.96
N GLY A 112 -0.44 -1.44 23.48
CA GLY A 112 0.96 -1.02 23.49
C GLY A 112 1.56 -0.88 22.08
N PHE A 113 2.68 -0.17 21.94
CA PHE A 113 3.37 0.07 20.66
C PHE A 113 3.63 -1.18 19.81
N MET A 114 3.97 -2.29 20.47
CA MET A 114 4.18 -3.59 19.81
C MET A 114 2.94 -4.07 19.07
N TYR A 115 1.74 -3.80 19.60
CA TYR A 115 0.49 -4.20 18.97
C TYR A 115 0.32 -3.55 17.60
N TYR A 116 0.69 -2.27 17.44
CA TYR A 116 0.61 -1.58 16.16
C TYR A 116 1.51 -2.22 15.10
N PHE A 117 2.73 -2.63 15.49
CA PHE A 117 3.63 -3.38 14.63
C PHE A 117 3.06 -4.75 14.25
N LEU A 118 2.62 -5.53 15.25
CA LEU A 118 2.04 -6.85 15.01
C LEU A 118 0.79 -6.78 14.14
N SER A 119 -0.02 -5.73 14.28
CA SER A 119 -1.19 -5.48 13.44
C SER A 119 -0.81 -5.15 11.99
N ALA A 120 0.22 -4.35 11.76
CA ALA A 120 0.69 -4.07 10.39
C ALA A 120 1.30 -5.34 9.76
N ILE A 121 2.05 -6.11 10.54
CA ILE A 121 2.62 -7.39 10.10
C ILE A 121 1.52 -8.41 9.80
N SER A 122 0.49 -8.51 10.65
CA SER A 122 -0.61 -9.47 10.49
C SER A 122 -1.39 -9.22 9.21
N ASP A 123 -1.56 -7.96 8.83
CA ASP A 123 -2.23 -7.61 7.57
C ASP A 123 -1.49 -8.16 6.35
N VAL A 124 -0.18 -7.93 6.35
CA VAL A 124 0.70 -8.40 5.28
C VAL A 124 0.73 -9.92 5.33
N ALA A 125 0.94 -10.55 6.48
CA ALA A 125 1.00 -12.00 6.60
C ALA A 125 -0.30 -12.71 6.19
N ALA A 126 -1.46 -12.16 6.56
CA ALA A 126 -2.76 -12.79 6.29
C ALA A 126 -3.19 -12.71 4.82
N ASN A 127 -2.69 -11.74 4.05
CA ASN A 127 -3.14 -11.53 2.68
C ASN A 127 -1.97 -11.40 1.69
N ARG A 128 -1.80 -12.43 0.85
CA ARG A 128 -0.77 -12.49 -0.21
C ARG A 128 -0.82 -11.35 -1.24
N PHE A 129 -1.94 -10.64 -1.34
CA PHE A 129 -2.11 -9.54 -2.28
C PHE A 129 -1.73 -8.17 -1.69
N ILE A 130 -1.46 -8.11 -0.38
CA ILE A 130 -1.03 -6.89 0.32
C ILE A 130 0.48 -6.90 0.47
N ASN A 131 1.19 -6.03 -0.23
CA ASN A 131 2.64 -5.92 -0.07
C ASN A 131 3.05 -5.04 1.11
N SER A 132 2.19 -4.13 1.57
CA SER A 132 2.48 -3.23 2.68
C SER A 132 1.23 -2.89 3.47
N SER A 133 1.38 -2.77 4.78
CA SER A 133 0.39 -2.15 5.66
C SER A 133 1.12 -1.20 6.60
N ALA A 134 0.45 -0.11 6.97
CA ALA A 134 1.01 0.89 7.87
C ALA A 134 -0.08 1.58 8.67
N ILE A 135 0.32 2.13 9.81
CA ILE A 135 -0.50 3.02 10.62
C ILE A 135 0.27 4.33 10.72
N TYR A 136 -0.38 5.43 10.38
CA TYR A 136 0.21 6.76 10.41
C TYR A 136 -0.57 7.64 11.38
N PHE A 137 0.16 8.37 12.21
CA PHE A 137 -0.42 9.37 13.11
C PHE A 137 -0.29 10.76 12.48
N SER A 138 -1.28 11.61 12.73
CA SER A 138 -1.21 13.03 12.37
C SER A 138 -0.21 13.76 13.27
N PRO A 139 0.71 14.56 12.71
CA PRO A 139 1.78 15.20 13.48
C PRO A 139 1.30 16.22 14.53
N ASN A 140 0.11 16.80 14.35
CA ASN A 140 -0.37 17.93 15.15
C ASN A 140 -1.58 17.58 16.04
N MET A 141 -1.78 16.30 16.35
CA MET A 141 -2.91 15.85 17.17
C MET A 141 -2.49 14.75 18.14
N SER A 142 -3.07 14.75 19.34
CA SER A 142 -3.02 13.60 20.25
C SER A 142 -4.23 12.70 20.01
N PHE A 143 -3.95 11.42 19.73
CA PHE A 143 -5.00 10.45 19.42
C PHE A 143 -5.33 9.55 20.62
N THR A 144 -4.38 9.31 21.51
CA THR A 144 -4.57 8.45 22.67
C THR A 144 -4.99 9.26 23.90
N PRO A 145 -6.08 8.87 24.59
CA PRO A 145 -6.44 9.31 25.93
C PRO A 145 -5.27 9.35 26.91
N SER A 146 -4.40 8.33 26.86
CA SER A 146 -3.20 8.21 27.71
C SER A 146 -2.19 9.36 27.52
N TYR A 147 -2.20 10.06 26.39
CA TYR A 147 -1.29 11.17 26.08
C TYR A 147 -1.91 12.57 26.26
N LYS A 148 -3.08 12.69 26.88
CA LYS A 148 -3.74 14.01 27.11
C LYS A 148 -2.92 15.00 27.94
N GLY A 149 -1.95 14.53 28.74
CA GLY A 149 -1.21 15.36 29.71
C GLY A 149 0.22 15.73 29.32
N PHE A 150 0.89 15.02 28.40
CA PHE A 150 2.32 15.21 28.13
C PHE A 150 2.59 15.32 26.62
N PHE A 151 2.76 16.57 26.14
CA PHE A 151 3.11 16.90 24.75
C PHE A 151 4.58 16.56 24.41
N ASN A 152 5.09 15.39 24.79
CA ASN A 152 6.38 14.96 24.24
C ASN A 152 6.17 14.46 22.81
N LYS A 153 6.70 15.22 21.86
CA LYS A 153 6.33 15.32 20.44
C LYS A 153 6.65 14.10 19.57
N THR A 154 6.89 12.93 20.16
CA THR A 154 7.33 11.74 19.41
C THR A 154 6.19 10.80 19.06
N MET A 155 5.15 10.67 19.89
CA MET A 155 3.99 9.82 19.57
C MET A 155 3.26 10.24 18.28
N PRO A 156 3.02 11.54 18.01
CA PRO A 156 2.42 11.97 16.73
C PRO A 156 3.28 11.66 15.50
N LEU A 157 4.56 11.33 15.71
CA LEU A 157 5.49 10.90 14.66
C LEU A 157 5.58 9.38 14.58
N PHE A 158 5.06 8.59 15.53
CA PHE A 158 5.12 7.13 15.44
C PHE A 158 4.39 6.66 14.17
N ALA A 159 4.98 5.76 13.40
CA ALA A 159 4.36 5.24 12.18
C ALA A 159 4.92 3.85 11.81
N PRO A 160 4.37 2.77 12.39
CA PRO A 160 4.79 1.43 12.06
C PRO A 160 4.31 1.06 10.67
N ARG A 161 5.25 0.69 9.81
CA ARG A 161 5.00 0.15 8.47
C ARG A 161 5.61 -1.24 8.35
N ALA A 162 4.81 -2.19 7.90
CA ALA A 162 5.24 -3.50 7.47
C ALA A 162 5.29 -3.56 5.94
N PHE A 163 6.29 -4.25 5.39
CA PHE A 163 6.45 -4.50 3.97
C PHE A 163 6.96 -5.93 3.74
N ARG A 164 6.48 -6.60 2.68
CA ARG A 164 7.05 -7.90 2.26
C ARG A 164 8.45 -7.71 1.71
N SER A 165 9.43 -8.27 2.38
CA SER A 165 10.81 -8.28 1.92
C SER A 165 11.15 -9.63 1.32
N ASP A 166 12.12 -9.62 0.41
CA ASP A 166 12.65 -10.83 -0.19
C ASP A 166 13.72 -11.44 0.73
N ASP A 167 13.64 -12.74 0.96
CA ASP A 167 14.53 -13.53 1.81
C ASP A 167 15.63 -14.27 1.04
N PHE A 168 15.76 -14.02 -0.27
CA PHE A 168 16.79 -14.64 -1.11
C PHE A 168 18.23 -14.54 -0.53
N ASN A 169 18.54 -13.44 0.17
CA ASN A 169 19.85 -13.19 0.79
C ASN A 169 19.96 -13.67 2.25
N ASP A 170 18.94 -14.34 2.80
CA ASP A 170 18.98 -14.85 4.16
C ASP A 170 19.98 -16.03 4.25
N PRO A 171 20.97 -16.01 5.17
CA PRO A 171 21.92 -17.12 5.35
C PRO A 171 21.25 -18.46 5.70
N PHE A 172 20.02 -18.48 6.20
CA PHE A 172 19.28 -19.70 6.50
C PHE A 172 18.52 -20.28 5.30
N HIS A 173 18.41 -19.52 4.21
CA HIS A 173 17.66 -19.94 3.02
C HIS A 173 18.60 -20.62 1.99
N LEU A 174 18.76 -21.93 2.11
CA LEU A 174 19.71 -22.74 1.30
C LEU A 174 19.45 -22.67 -0.20
N GLU A 175 18.20 -22.60 -0.61
CA GLU A 175 17.80 -22.65 -2.02
C GLU A 175 18.04 -21.32 -2.75
N ARG A 176 18.25 -20.22 -2.00
CA ARG A 176 18.34 -18.86 -2.55
C ARG A 176 17.24 -18.65 -3.58
N ILE A 177 16.00 -18.89 -3.20
CA ILE A 177 14.82 -18.56 -4.00
C ILE A 177 14.02 -17.52 -3.23
N SER A 178 13.35 -16.62 -3.95
CA SER A 178 12.48 -15.66 -3.28
C SER A 178 11.24 -16.38 -2.75
N THR A 179 11.07 -16.44 -1.43
CA THR A 179 9.87 -17.03 -0.82
C THR A 179 8.81 -16.00 -0.48
N LEU A 180 9.17 -14.70 -0.47
CA LEU A 180 8.29 -13.58 -0.09
C LEU A 180 7.63 -13.75 1.29
N ASN A 181 8.18 -14.61 2.14
CA ASN A 181 7.66 -14.88 3.48
C ASN A 181 8.23 -13.96 4.55
N THR A 182 9.30 -13.23 4.24
CA THR A 182 9.90 -12.28 5.17
C THR A 182 9.12 -10.98 5.16
N ILE A 183 8.81 -10.49 6.35
CA ILE A 183 8.12 -9.21 6.55
C ILE A 183 9.05 -8.31 7.34
N GLU A 184 9.44 -7.20 6.73
CA GLU A 184 10.21 -6.16 7.38
C GLU A 184 9.25 -5.14 7.99
N ALA A 185 9.44 -4.81 9.26
CA ALA A 185 8.65 -3.82 9.96
C ALA A 185 9.55 -2.72 10.52
N VAL A 186 9.25 -1.47 10.16
CA VAL A 186 10.04 -0.30 10.51
C VAL A 186 9.14 0.81 11.06
N ASP A 187 9.66 1.57 12.02
CA ASP A 187 9.03 2.83 12.45
C ASP A 187 9.49 3.96 11.53
N LEU A 188 8.56 4.53 10.76
CA LEU A 188 8.83 5.71 9.95
C LEU A 188 8.95 6.99 10.79
N GLY A 189 8.53 6.94 12.05
CA GLY A 189 8.70 7.98 13.05
C GLY A 189 10.08 8.14 13.62
N ALA A 190 10.93 7.13 13.47
CA ALA A 190 12.32 7.14 13.90
C ALA A 190 13.19 7.96 12.93
N ILE A 191 12.89 9.25 12.83
CA ILE A 191 13.48 10.16 11.87
C ILE A 191 14.84 10.64 12.39
N PRO A 192 15.95 10.45 11.65
CA PRO A 192 17.22 11.03 12.03
C PRO A 192 17.16 12.56 11.89
N ASN A 193 17.70 13.29 12.86
CA ASN A 193 17.66 14.77 12.91
C ASN A 193 18.18 15.46 11.63
N ASN A 194 19.03 14.77 10.86
CA ASN A 194 19.71 15.33 9.68
C ASN A 194 19.04 14.96 8.34
N SER A 195 17.83 14.37 8.33
CA SER A 195 17.18 13.94 7.09
C SER A 195 15.70 14.30 7.00
N MET A 196 15.42 15.39 6.27
CA MET A 196 14.06 15.84 5.98
C MET A 196 13.32 14.91 5.01
N SER A 197 14.05 14.20 4.14
CA SER A 197 13.47 13.24 3.18
C SER A 197 13.05 11.92 3.81
N MET A 198 13.47 11.64 5.05
CA MET A 198 13.05 10.47 5.84
C MET A 198 11.84 10.77 6.73
N ASN A 199 11.41 12.03 6.82
CA ASN A 199 10.25 12.43 7.63
C ASN A 199 8.95 12.32 6.82
N TYR A 200 8.14 11.29 7.10
CA TYR A 200 6.87 11.06 6.40
C TYR A 200 5.82 12.17 6.55
N THR A 201 5.98 13.06 7.53
CA THR A 201 5.09 14.21 7.71
C THR A 201 5.47 15.38 6.81
N HIS A 202 6.69 15.38 6.24
CA HIS A 202 7.17 16.41 5.34
C HIS A 202 6.86 16.08 3.87
N SER A 203 6.61 17.10 3.05
CA SER A 203 6.33 16.95 1.61
C SER A 203 7.50 16.38 0.79
N HIS A 204 8.71 16.38 1.35
CA HIS A 204 9.90 15.79 0.73
C HIS A 204 9.92 14.28 0.84
N TYR A 205 9.20 13.71 1.81
CA TYR A 205 9.01 12.27 1.87
C TYR A 205 7.92 11.87 0.88
N LYS A 206 8.27 10.95 -0.02
CA LYS A 206 7.40 10.53 -1.11
C LYS A 206 6.41 9.46 -0.63
N ILE A 207 5.45 9.89 0.21
CA ILE A 207 4.32 9.07 0.63
C ILE A 207 3.22 9.07 -0.43
N ASN A 208 2.36 8.06 -0.36
CA ASN A 208 1.17 7.98 -1.19
C ASN A 208 0.09 8.99 -0.72
N ASP A 209 -0.64 9.55 -1.68
CA ASP A 209 -1.60 10.64 -1.49
C ASP A 209 -2.77 10.28 -0.56
N TRP A 210 -3.04 8.98 -0.39
CA TRP A 210 -4.04 8.53 0.58
C TRP A 210 -3.72 9.00 2.01
N TYR A 211 -2.45 9.14 2.40
CA TYR A 211 -2.12 9.66 3.72
C TYR A 211 -2.72 11.06 3.93
N SER A 212 -2.47 11.98 3.00
CA SER A 212 -3.05 13.34 3.05
C SER A 212 -4.58 13.34 2.90
N ALA A 213 -5.15 12.40 2.14
CA ALA A 213 -6.59 12.29 1.97
C ALA A 213 -7.31 11.88 3.28
N TRP A 214 -6.62 11.16 4.16
CA TRP A 214 -7.16 10.71 5.45
C TRP A 214 -6.89 11.68 6.59
N LEU A 215 -5.95 12.62 6.43
CA LEU A 215 -5.71 13.65 7.43
C LEU A 215 -6.93 14.56 7.58
N PRO A 216 -7.21 15.05 8.81
CA PRO A 216 -8.23 16.05 9.04
C PRO A 216 -8.00 17.29 8.16
N ASP A 217 -9.08 17.83 7.63
CA ASP A 217 -9.07 19.12 6.95
C ASP A 217 -8.61 20.22 7.93
N PHE A 218 -7.96 21.26 7.39
CA PHE A 218 -7.56 22.43 8.18
C PHE A 218 -8.76 23.23 8.73
N THR A 219 -9.96 22.97 8.22
CA THR A 219 -11.20 23.56 8.71
C THR A 219 -11.73 22.82 9.94
N ARG A 220 -12.45 23.53 10.81
CA ARG A 220 -13.13 22.90 11.96
C ARG A 220 -14.18 21.87 11.54
N ARG A 221 -14.75 22.02 10.35
CA ARG A 221 -15.67 21.07 9.74
C ARG A 221 -14.89 20.08 8.86
N GLN A 222 -15.28 18.82 8.92
CA GLN A 222 -14.66 17.70 8.19
C GLN A 222 -15.61 17.18 7.10
N ASP A 223 -16.31 18.10 6.43
CA ASP A 223 -17.39 17.80 5.50
C ASP A 223 -16.89 17.14 4.20
N SER A 224 -15.58 17.24 3.91
CA SER A 224 -14.98 16.62 2.72
C SER A 224 -14.73 15.11 2.87
N LYS A 225 -14.78 14.58 4.10
CA LYS A 225 -14.43 13.19 4.39
C LYS A 225 -15.65 12.29 4.44
N THR A 226 -15.48 11.05 4.00
CA THR A 226 -16.52 10.02 4.14
C THR A 226 -16.66 9.64 5.61
N THR A 227 -17.89 9.75 6.13
CA THR A 227 -18.23 9.37 7.51
C THR A 227 -19.02 8.07 7.52
N TYR A 228 -18.62 7.17 8.40
CA TYR A 228 -19.26 5.89 8.68
C TYR A 228 -19.90 5.94 10.06
N SER A 229 -21.00 5.22 10.23
CA SER A 229 -21.70 5.09 11.51
C SER A 229 -22.04 3.62 11.76
N VAL A 230 -21.78 3.16 12.98
CA VAL A 230 -22.14 1.81 13.44
C VAL A 230 -22.93 1.90 14.72
N GLN A 231 -23.87 0.98 14.86
CA GLN A 231 -24.59 0.75 16.10
C GLN A 231 -23.91 -0.40 16.84
N ILE A 232 -23.41 -0.11 18.04
CA ILE A 232 -22.74 -1.04 18.92
C ILE A 232 -23.74 -1.42 20.02
N THR A 233 -24.00 -2.71 20.16
CA THR A 233 -24.83 -3.25 21.24
C THR A 233 -23.91 -3.82 22.31
N HIS A 234 -23.85 -3.16 23.46
CA HIS A 234 -23.00 -3.57 24.57
C HIS A 234 -23.61 -4.76 25.33
N ALA A 235 -22.77 -5.54 26.03
CA ALA A 235 -23.22 -6.71 26.77
C ALA A 235 -24.21 -6.40 27.92
N ASN A 236 -24.19 -5.15 28.41
CA ASN A 236 -25.12 -4.63 29.41
C ASN A 236 -26.48 -4.20 28.81
N GLY A 237 -26.69 -4.39 27.50
CA GLY A 237 -27.93 -4.05 26.79
C GLY A 237 -28.04 -2.58 26.36
N THR A 238 -27.00 -1.75 26.55
CA THR A 238 -27.00 -0.37 26.05
C THR A 238 -26.58 -0.31 24.59
N ASN A 239 -27.27 0.53 23.81
CA ASN A 239 -26.95 0.77 22.41
C ASN A 239 -26.22 2.10 22.26
N GLU A 240 -25.19 2.11 21.42
CA GLU A 240 -24.39 3.28 21.15
C GLU A 240 -24.18 3.45 19.64
N THR A 241 -24.28 4.67 19.14
CA THR A 241 -23.87 5.01 17.78
C THR A 241 -22.45 5.59 17.79
N PHE A 242 -21.53 4.94 17.10
CA PHE A 242 -20.16 5.43 16.92
C PHE A 242 -19.95 5.88 15.48
N THR A 243 -19.43 7.10 15.31
CA THR A 243 -19.17 7.71 14.00
C THR A 243 -17.67 7.92 13.80
N TRP A 244 -17.15 7.53 12.65
CA TRP A 244 -15.73 7.70 12.31
C TRP A 244 -15.53 8.00 10.83
N HIS A 245 -14.33 8.46 10.48
CA HIS A 245 -13.91 8.66 9.09
C HIS A 245 -13.19 7.42 8.57
N GLY A 246 -13.45 7.03 7.31
CA GLY A 246 -12.89 5.83 6.71
C GLY A 246 -12.48 6.03 5.25
N PRO A 247 -12.11 4.93 4.55
CA PRO A 247 -11.74 5.01 3.14
C PRO A 247 -12.88 5.63 2.29
N PRO A 248 -12.55 6.42 1.26
CA PRO A 248 -13.52 6.97 0.33
C PRO A 248 -14.18 5.89 -0.55
#